data_AF-A0A960ZTY7-F1
#
_entry.id   AF-A0A960ZTY7-F1
#
_cell.length_a   1.000
_cell.length_b   1.000
_cell.length_c   1.000
_cell.angle_alpha   90.00
_cell.angle_beta   90.00
_cell.angle_gamma   90.00
#
_symmetry.space_group_name_H-M   'P 1'
#
loop_
_entity.id
_entity.type
_entity.pdbx_description
1 polymer ?
#
loop_
_entity_poly.entity_id
_entity_poly.type
_entity_poly.pdbx_seq_one_letter_code
_entity_poly.pdbx_strand_id
1 'polypeptide(L)'
;MNEQTCRTLSTICFQAGIISIALSIAVWWMLDDSKDVEARAHAERFGIFIGIWAPTLLILSNRFDRFADKSRVLPGQRPEFQETDGK
;
A
#
# COMPACT_ATOMS: atom_id res chain seq x y z
N MET A 1 -10.19 10.62 11.18
CA MET A 1 -10.35 9.79 9.96
C MET A 1 -11.02 8.50 10.38
N ASN A 2 -12.04 8.06 9.63
CA ASN A 2 -12.82 6.89 9.98
C ASN A 2 -11.92 5.63 9.97
N GLU A 3 -11.97 4.79 11.01
CA GLU A 3 -11.10 3.60 11.14
C GLU A 3 -11.23 2.68 9.92
N GLN A 4 -12.45 2.53 9.41
CA GLN A 4 -12.74 1.74 8.22
C GLN A 4 -12.02 2.28 6.97
N THR A 5 -11.89 3.60 6.82
CA THR A 5 -11.21 4.20 5.68
C THR A 5 -9.72 3.89 5.71
N CYS A 6 -9.05 3.95 6.88
CA CYS A 6 -7.63 3.60 7.01
C CYS A 6 -7.38 2.11 6.69
N ARG A 7 -8.28 1.23 7.12
CA ARG A 7 -8.17 -0.21 6.89
C ARG A 7 -8.37 -0.56 5.40
N THR A 8 -9.38 0.03 4.76
CA THR A 8 -9.59 -0.10 3.31
C THR A 8 -8.40 0.45 2.52
N LEU A 9 -7.84 1.59 2.91
CA LEU A 9 -6.68 2.18 2.25
C LEU A 9 -5.42 1.31 2.39
N SER A 10 -5.21 0.70 3.57
CA SER A 10 -4.12 -0.25 3.81
C SER A 10 -4.21 -1.46 2.86
N THR A 11 -5.37 -2.11 2.81
CA THR A 11 -5.62 -3.27 1.93
C THR A 11 -5.45 -2.91 0.46
N ILE A 12 -5.99 -1.76 0.03
CA ILE A 12 -5.84 -1.27 -1.34
C ILE A 12 -4.39 -1.00 -1.67
N CYS A 13 -3.62 -0.33 -0.80
CA CYS A 13 -2.19 -0.08 -1.04
C CYS A 13 -1.40 -1.39 -1.13
N PHE A 14 -1.71 -2.38 -0.30
CA PHE A 14 -1.06 -3.69 -0.35
C PHE A 14 -1.36 -4.42 -1.66
N GLN A 15 -2.64 -4.50 -2.06
CA GLN A 15 -3.04 -5.10 -3.33
C GLN A 15 -2.47 -4.35 -4.52
N ALA A 16 -2.50 -3.01 -4.49
CA ALA A 16 -1.92 -2.17 -5.54
C ALA A 16 -0.41 -2.38 -5.67
N GLY A 17 0.31 -2.59 -4.57
CA GLY A 17 1.73 -2.94 -4.58
C GLY A 17 2.00 -4.28 -5.30
N ILE A 18 1.22 -5.32 -5.01
CA ILE A 18 1.33 -6.63 -5.70
C ILE A 18 0.97 -6.49 -7.18
N ILE A 19 -0.10 -5.78 -7.50
CA ILE A 19 -0.54 -5.53 -8.88
C ILE A 19 0.53 -4.75 -9.65
N SER A 20 1.19 -3.77 -9.02
CA SER A 20 2.29 -3.02 -9.63
C SER A 20 3.46 -3.92 -10.03
N ILE A 21 3.83 -4.90 -9.20
CA ILE A 21 4.86 -5.89 -9.55
C ILE A 21 4.41 -6.73 -10.75
N ALA A 22 3.18 -7.25 -10.72
CA ALA A 22 2.63 -8.05 -11.81
C ALA A 22 2.57 -7.26 -13.13
N LEU A 23 2.16 -5.99 -13.08
CA LEU A 23 2.13 -5.10 -14.23
C LEU A 23 3.53 -4.84 -14.80
N SER A 24 4.54 -4.67 -13.95
CA SER A 24 5.94 -4.50 -14.40
C SER A 24 6.42 -5.71 -15.22
N ILE A 25 6.12 -6.92 -14.73
CA ILE A 25 6.46 -8.18 -15.43
C ILE A 25 5.62 -8.34 -16.70
N ALA A 26 4.33 -8.03 -16.66
CA ALA A 26 3.43 -8.14 -17.81
C ALA A 26 3.86 -7.20 -18.94
N VAL A 27 4.26 -5.96 -18.61
CA VAL A 27 4.79 -5.00 -19.60
C VAL A 27 6.04 -5.54 -20.26
N TRP A 28 6.95 -6.16 -19.51
CA TRP A 28 8.14 -6.79 -20.10
C TRP A 28 7.76 -7.93 -21.06
N TRP A 29 6.84 -8.81 -20.65
CA TRP A 29 6.42 -9.96 -21.44
C TRP A 29 5.64 -9.60 -22.71
N MET A 30 4.79 -8.58 -22.68
CA MET A 30 4.03 -8.14 -23.86
C MET A 30 4.91 -7.44 -24.90
N LEU A 31 6.02 -6.86 -24.48
CA LEU A 31 6.85 -5.99 -25.31
C LEU A 31 8.07 -6.71 -25.90
N ASP A 32 8.48 -7.83 -25.31
CA ASP A 32 9.58 -8.67 -25.79
C ASP A 32 9.35 -9.15 -27.24
N ASP A 33 8.09 -9.39 -27.62
CA ASP A 33 7.70 -9.84 -28.98
C ASP A 33 7.53 -8.67 -29.99
N SER A 34 7.68 -7.43 -29.55
CA SER A 34 7.50 -6.26 -30.41
C SER A 34 8.74 -6.02 -31.29
N LYS A 35 8.55 -6.06 -32.61
CA LYS A 35 9.61 -5.80 -33.63
C LYS A 35 10.07 -4.34 -33.67
N ASP A 36 9.35 -3.45 -33.00
CA ASP A 36 9.61 -2.01 -32.96
C ASP A 36 10.50 -1.62 -31.78
N VAL A 37 11.70 -1.14 -32.08
CA VAL A 37 12.74 -0.78 -31.08
C VAL A 37 12.29 0.41 -30.22
N GLU A 38 11.54 1.35 -30.79
CA GLU A 38 11.05 2.53 -30.09
C GLU A 38 9.94 2.18 -29.09
N ALA A 39 9.00 1.32 -29.50
CA ALA A 39 7.96 0.79 -28.61
C ALA A 39 8.58 0.02 -27.43
N ARG A 40 9.65 -0.75 -27.69
CA ARG A 40 10.42 -1.44 -26.65
C ARG A 40 11.03 -0.50 -25.62
N ALA A 41 11.74 0.53 -26.07
CA ALA A 41 12.36 1.49 -25.17
C ALA A 41 11.35 2.26 -24.31
N HIS A 42 10.15 2.56 -24.85
CA HIS A 42 9.10 3.25 -24.10
C HIS A 42 8.51 2.39 -22.99
N ALA A 43 8.21 1.12 -23.25
CA ALA A 43 7.57 0.29 -22.24
C ALA A 43 8.57 -0.36 -21.26
N GLU A 44 9.86 -0.49 -21.59
CA GLU A 44 10.91 -0.74 -20.58
C GLU A 44 10.96 0.38 -19.53
N ARG A 45 10.91 1.66 -19.96
CA ARG A 45 10.85 2.82 -19.05
C ARG A 45 9.57 2.84 -18.22
N PHE A 46 8.45 2.46 -18.82
CA PHE A 46 7.16 2.41 -18.13
C PHE A 46 7.10 1.27 -17.10
N GLY A 47 7.65 0.10 -17.42
CA GLY A 47 7.76 -1.03 -16.51
C GLY A 47 8.64 -0.74 -15.30
N ILE A 48 9.75 0.00 -15.49
CA ILE A 48 10.61 0.48 -14.39
C ILE A 48 9.86 1.49 -13.52
N PHE A 49 9.16 2.45 -14.13
CA PHE A 49 8.39 3.45 -13.41
C PHE A 49 7.30 2.83 -12.52
N ILE A 50 6.55 1.86 -13.07
CA ILE A 50 5.55 1.11 -12.30
C ILE A 50 6.20 0.23 -11.22
N GLY A 51 7.30 -0.45 -11.53
CA GLY A 51 8.00 -1.30 -10.55
C GLY A 51 8.49 -0.54 -9.32
N ILE A 52 8.86 0.73 -9.49
CA ILE A 52 9.26 1.62 -8.38
C ILE A 52 8.09 2.04 -7.48
N TRP A 53 6.85 1.91 -7.94
CA TRP A 53 5.68 2.16 -7.10
C TRP A 53 5.38 1.03 -6.11
N ALA A 54 5.85 -0.20 -6.37
CA ALA A 54 5.67 -1.31 -5.45
C ALA A 54 6.24 -1.05 -4.04
N PRO A 55 7.52 -0.63 -3.87
CA PRO A 55 8.08 -0.35 -2.55
C PRO A 55 7.38 0.81 -1.84
N THR A 56 6.95 1.86 -2.55
CA THR A 56 6.23 2.97 -1.93
C THR A 56 4.84 2.55 -1.46
N LEU A 57 4.08 1.81 -2.28
CA LEU A 57 2.75 1.31 -1.93
C LEU A 57 2.78 0.31 -0.77
N LEU A 58 3.78 -0.59 -0.73
CA LEU A 58 3.99 -1.52 0.40
C LEU A 58 4.40 -0.81 1.70
N ILE A 59 5.20 0.26 1.61
CA ILE A 59 5.54 1.07 2.78
C ILE A 59 4.31 1.85 3.28
N LEU A 60 3.50 2.39 2.38
CA LEU A 60 2.26 3.09 2.73
C LEU A 60 1.23 2.14 3.35
N SER A 61 1.07 0.92 2.84
CA SER A 61 0.15 -0.06 3.44
C SER A 61 0.54 -0.37 4.88
N ASN A 62 1.82 -0.66 5.13
CA ASN A 62 2.32 -0.94 6.49
C ASN A 62 2.13 0.27 7.44
N ARG A 63 2.21 1.48 6.89
CA ARG A 63 1.98 2.71 7.66
C ARG A 63 0.49 2.94 7.96
N PHE A 64 -0.40 2.73 7.00
CA PHE A 64 -1.85 2.85 7.19
C PHE A 64 -2.42 1.77 8.11
N ASP A 65 -1.87 0.57 8.08
CA ASP A 65 -2.23 -0.52 9.00
C ASP A 65 -1.97 -0.12 10.46
N ARG A 66 -0.77 0.42 10.74
CA ARG A 66 -0.41 0.95 12.07
C ARG A 66 -1.30 2.11 12.52
N PHE A 67 -1.74 2.96 11.59
CA PHE A 67 -2.68 4.04 11.93
C PHE A 67 -4.08 3.49 12.24
N ALA A 68 -4.55 2.46 11.53
CA ALA A 68 -5.81 1.79 11.83
C ALA A 68 -5.78 1.09 13.21
N ASP A 69 -4.65 0.47 13.55
CA ASP A 69 -4.49 -0.20 14.85
C ASP A 69 -4.43 0.79 16.03
N LYS A 70 -3.83 1.98 15.85
CA LYS A 70 -3.84 3.02 16.88
C LYS A 70 -5.21 3.65 17.11
N SER A 71 -6.10 3.64 16.11
CA SER A 71 -7.48 4.13 16.27
C SER A 71 -8.41 3.13 16.95
N ARG A 72 -7.98 1.87 17.10
CA ARG A 72 -8.78 0.82 17.73
C ARG A 72 -8.76 1.00 19.24
N VAL A 73 -9.86 1.48 19.80
CA VAL A 73 -10.13 1.36 21.24
C VAL A 73 -10.36 -0.12 21.53
N LEU A 74 -9.35 -0.77 22.11
CA LEU A 74 -9.45 -2.16 22.55
C LEU A 74 -10.50 -2.25 23.67
N PRO A 75 -11.49 -3.15 23.59
CA PRO A 75 -12.36 -3.45 24.73
C PRO A 75 -11.49 -4.04 25.85
N GLY A 76 -11.18 -3.22 26.85
CA GLY A 76 -10.21 -3.50 27.92
C GLY A 76 -9.18 -2.40 28.16
N GLN A 77 -8.98 -1.49 27.21
CA GLN A 77 -8.23 -0.24 27.40
C GLN A 77 -9.22 0.88 27.74
N ARG A 78 -9.86 0.78 28.92
CA ARG A 78 -10.26 2.01 29.61
C ARG A 78 -8.94 2.75 29.87
N PRO A 79 -8.81 4.05 29.60
CA PRO A 79 -7.87 4.81 30.40
C PRO A 79 -8.30 4.51 31.83
N GLU A 80 -7.44 3.90 32.62
CA GLU A 80 -7.54 4.08 34.06
C GLU A 80 -7.34 5.58 34.28
N PHE A 81 -8.40 6.36 34.04
CA PHE A 81 -8.60 7.58 34.81
C PHE A 81 -8.73 7.05 36.22
N GLN A 82 -7.59 7.08 36.89
CA GLN A 82 -7.41 6.89 38.30
C GLN A 82 -8.57 7.62 38.99
N GLU A 83 -9.59 6.87 39.39
CA GLU A 83 -10.59 7.33 40.33
C GLU A 83 -9.94 7.27 41.71
N THR A 84 -9.01 8.19 41.93
CA THR A 84 -8.52 8.65 43.22
C THR A 84 -8.48 10.17 43.02
N ASP A 85 -9.42 10.97 43.48
CA ASP A 85 -9.84 11.04 44.86
C ASP A 85 -11.17 11.80 44.90
N GLY A 86 -12.23 11.11 45.31
CA GLY A 86 -13.41 11.76 45.86
C GLY A 86 -13.27 11.79 47.37
N LYS A 87 -12.53 12.77 47.90
CA LYS A 87 -12.75 13.43 49.19
C LYS A 87 -11.82 14.61 49.42
#